data_AF-A0A6B3F103-F1
#
_entry.id   AF-A0A6B3F103-F1
#
_cell.length_a   1.000
_cell.length_b   1.000
_cell.length_c   1.000
_cell.angle_alpha   90.00
_cell.angle_beta   90.00
_cell.angle_gamma   90.00
#
_symmetry.space_group_name_H-M   'P 1'
#
loop_
_entity.id
_entity.type
_entity.pdbx_description
1 polymer ?
#
loop_
_entity_poly.entity_id
_entity_poly.type
_entity_poly.pdbx_seq_one_letter_code
_entity_poly.pdbx_strand_id
1 'polypeptide(L)'
;DAHERRVRELIHEIAPDMYVTLSSTVSPRIREFARTATTVMNAQIGPRLRAYLTPLRERLEENGLKGPLLVMQSEGGTITADRAP
;
A
#
# COMPACT_ATOMS: atom_id res chain seq x y z
N ASP A 1 2.59 -0.48 -18.02
CA ASP A 1 2.26 0.32 -16.81
C ASP A 1 2.51 1.82 -16.99
N ALA A 2 3.24 2.26 -18.03
CA ALA A 2 3.52 3.68 -18.29
C ALA A 2 2.30 4.61 -18.19
N HIS A 3 1.15 4.24 -18.78
CA HIS A 3 -0.07 5.06 -18.69
C HIS A 3 -0.64 5.12 -17.26
N GLU A 4 -0.63 4.02 -16.49
CA GLU A 4 -1.06 4.03 -15.09
C GLU A 4 -0.18 4.94 -14.23
N ARG A 5 1.15 4.88 -14.44
CA ARG A 5 2.10 5.76 -13.75
C ARG A 5 1.89 7.24 -14.12
N ARG A 6 1.66 7.53 -15.41
CA ARG A 6 1.40 8.90 -15.86
C ARG A 6 0.10 9.46 -15.28
N VAL A 7 -0.95 8.64 -15.18
CA VAL A 7 -2.19 9.05 -14.51
C VAL A 7 -1.97 9.35 -13.03
N ARG A 8 -1.18 8.54 -12.31
CA ARG A 8 -0.81 8.83 -10.93
C ARG A 8 -0.07 10.16 -10.79
N GLU A 9 0.91 10.43 -11.66
CA GLU A 9 1.63 11.71 -11.66
C GLU A 9 0.67 12.89 -11.81
N LEU A 10 -0.25 12.83 -12.79
CA LEU A 10 -1.27 13.86 -12.99
C LEU A 10 -2.21 14.03 -11.79
N ILE A 11 -2.56 12.94 -11.11
CA ILE A 11 -3.37 13.01 -9.88
C ILE A 11 -2.57 13.73 -8.79
N HIS A 12 -1.28 13.43 -8.63
CA HIS A 12 -0.42 14.06 -7.63
C HIS A 12 -0.08 15.53 -7.95
N GLU A 13 -0.14 15.95 -9.21
CA GLU A 13 -0.09 17.36 -9.60
C GLU A 13 -1.30 18.16 -9.05
N ILE A 14 -2.47 17.52 -8.91
CA ILE A 14 -3.73 18.16 -8.46
C ILE A 14 -3.97 17.94 -6.96
N ALA A 15 -3.64 16.76 -6.45
CA ALA A 15 -3.86 16.33 -5.07
C ALA A 15 -2.62 15.56 -4.57
N PRO A 16 -1.58 16.27 -4.09
CA PRO A 16 -0.28 15.67 -3.74
C PRO A 16 -0.36 14.55 -2.70
N ASP A 17 -1.27 14.68 -1.73
CA ASP A 17 -1.43 13.71 -0.63
C ASP A 17 -2.44 12.59 -0.95
N MET A 18 -3.00 12.57 -2.16
CA MET A 18 -3.97 11.55 -2.55
C MET A 18 -3.31 10.18 -2.57
N TYR A 19 -3.93 9.23 -1.87
CA TYR A 19 -3.52 7.83 -1.96
C TYR A 19 -3.91 7.27 -3.32
N VAL A 20 -2.90 6.90 -4.11
CA VAL A 20 -3.08 6.32 -5.44
C VAL A 20 -2.40 4.95 -5.48
N THR A 21 -3.16 3.93 -5.87
CA THR A 21 -2.65 2.58 -6.07
C THR A 21 -2.77 2.18 -7.54
N LEU A 22 -1.80 1.41 -8.03
CA LEU A 22 -1.71 1.02 -9.44
C LEU A 22 -2.03 -0.46 -9.60
N SER A 23 -2.94 -0.77 -10.52
CA SER A 23 -3.37 -2.15 -10.77
C SER A 23 -2.22 -3.00 -11.31
N SER A 24 -1.33 -2.38 -12.09
CA SER A 24 -0.11 -3.00 -12.58
C SER A 24 0.92 -3.34 -11.50
N THR A 25 0.81 -2.74 -10.31
CA THR A 25 1.72 -3.00 -9.18
C THR A 25 1.07 -3.96 -8.18
N VAL A 26 -0.22 -3.79 -7.89
CA VAL A 26 -0.95 -4.60 -6.91
C VAL A 26 -1.26 -6.01 -7.43
N SER A 27 -1.70 -6.14 -8.68
CA SER A 27 -2.12 -7.42 -9.25
C SER A 27 -1.88 -7.42 -10.76
N PRO A 28 -0.63 -7.67 -11.23
CA PRO A 28 -0.27 -7.66 -12.65
C PRO A 28 -0.77 -8.92 -13.39
N ARG A 29 -2.08 -9.18 -13.32
CA ARG A 29 -2.74 -10.32 -13.95
C ARG A 29 -3.42 -9.89 -15.24
N ILE A 30 -3.48 -10.81 -16.21
CA ILE A 30 -4.27 -10.63 -17.43
C ILE A 30 -5.76 -10.58 -17.08
N ARG A 31 -6.53 -9.79 -17.84
CA ARG A 31 -7.96 -9.48 -17.61
C ARG A 31 -8.24 -8.60 -16.40
N GLU A 32 -9.31 -7.84 -16.49
CA GLU A 32 -9.59 -6.68 -15.66
C GLU A 32 -10.31 -7.02 -14.36
N PHE A 33 -11.22 -8.00 -14.33
CA PHE A 33 -12.08 -8.21 -13.15
C PHE A 33 -11.27 -8.49 -11.87
N ALA A 34 -10.44 -9.53 -11.87
CA ALA A 34 -9.65 -9.91 -10.70
C ALA A 34 -8.61 -8.82 -10.35
N ARG A 35 -7.97 -8.21 -11.36
CA ARG A 35 -6.99 -7.14 -11.18
C ARG A 35 -7.63 -5.90 -10.53
N THR A 36 -8.77 -5.45 -11.06
CA THR A 36 -9.51 -4.29 -10.55
C THR A 36 -10.06 -4.55 -9.15
N ALA A 37 -10.66 -5.72 -8.91
CA ALA A 37 -11.21 -6.05 -7.59
C ALA A 37 -10.16 -5.98 -6.48
N THR A 38 -8.96 -6.55 -6.70
CA THR A 38 -7.85 -6.46 -5.74
C THR A 38 -7.35 -5.02 -5.59
N THR A 39 -7.26 -4.26 -6.68
CA THR A 39 -6.78 -2.87 -6.66
C THR A 39 -7.74 -1.96 -5.90
N VAL A 40 -9.05 -2.13 -6.05
CA VAL A 40 -10.07 -1.37 -5.32
C VAL A 40 -10.00 -1.68 -3.82
N MET A 41 -9.87 -2.96 -3.43
CA MET A 41 -9.69 -3.31 -2.03
C MET A 41 -8.41 -2.68 -1.44
N ASN A 42 -7.30 -2.68 -2.18
CA ASN A 42 -6.07 -2.02 -1.76
C ASN A 42 -6.25 -0.49 -1.60
N ALA A 43 -6.95 0.16 -2.53
CA ALA A 43 -7.27 1.59 -2.47
C ALA A 43 -8.10 1.96 -1.23
N GLN A 44 -9.05 1.10 -0.87
CA GLN A 44 -9.95 1.32 0.25
C GLN A 44 -9.27 1.13 1.61
N ILE A 45 -8.36 0.16 1.71
CA ILE A 45 -7.75 -0.24 2.99
C ILE A 45 -6.44 0.52 3.27
N GLY A 46 -5.63 0.80 2.24
CA GLY A 46 -4.29 1.38 2.40
C GLY A 46 -4.20 2.59 3.33
N PRO A 47 -4.99 3.66 3.13
CA PRO A 47 -4.94 4.85 3.99
C PRO A 47 -5.20 4.54 5.48
N ARG A 48 -6.16 3.64 5.76
CA ARG A 48 -6.50 3.23 7.13
C ARG A 48 -5.41 2.34 7.73
N LEU A 49 -4.84 1.45 6.92
CA LEU A 49 -3.76 0.57 7.35
C LEU A 49 -2.51 1.38 7.71
N ARG A 50 -2.12 2.36 6.87
CA ARG A 50 -1.03 3.30 7.16
C ARG A 50 -1.28 4.07 8.47
N ALA A 51 -2.48 4.62 8.64
CA ALA A 51 -2.86 5.35 9.85
C ALA A 51 -2.81 4.48 11.13
N TYR A 52 -2.94 3.16 10.99
CA TYR A 52 -2.83 2.21 12.10
C TYR A 52 -1.37 1.77 12.35
N LEU A 53 -0.64 1.42 11.29
CA LEU A 53 0.70 0.85 11.39
C LEU A 53 1.75 1.89 11.81
N THR A 54 1.61 3.15 11.41
CA THR A 54 2.58 4.20 11.76
C THR A 54 2.65 4.42 13.28
N PRO A 55 1.54 4.73 13.98
CA PRO A 55 1.58 4.91 15.44
C PRO A 55 1.90 3.61 16.19
N LEU A 56 1.50 2.46 15.65
CA LEU A 56 1.84 1.16 16.25
C LEU A 56 3.36 0.93 16.23
N ARG A 57 4.01 1.17 15.10
CA ARG A 57 5.46 1.04 14.97
C ARG A 57 6.17 1.96 15.96
N GLU A 58 5.78 3.24 16.01
CA GLU A 58 6.37 4.23 16.92
C GLU A 58 6.26 3.79 18.38
N ARG A 59 5.08 3.34 18.82
CA ARG A 59 4.89 2.82 20.18
C ARG A 59 5.73 1.60 20.45
N LEU A 60 5.89 0.68 19.50
CA LEU A 60 6.73 -0.50 19.70
C LEU A 60 8.21 -0.14 19.83
N GLU A 61 8.69 0.82 19.02
CA GLU A 61 10.05 1.36 19.10
C GLU A 61 10.29 2.03 20.46
N GLU A 62 9.35 2.85 20.93
CA GLU A 62 9.39 3.48 22.28
C GLU A 62 9.44 2.45 23.42
N ASN A 63 8.79 1.29 23.24
CA ASN A 63 8.78 0.19 24.21
C ASN A 63 9.98 -0.78 24.04
N GLY A 64 10.98 -0.41 23.23
CA GLY A 64 12.24 -1.14 23.14
C GLY A 64 12.32 -2.19 22.04
N LEU A 65 11.39 -2.20 21.08
CA LEU A 65 11.55 -2.99 19.86
C LEU A 65 12.75 -2.44 19.05
N LYS A 66 13.80 -3.26 18.89
CA LYS A 66 15.03 -2.89 18.17
C LYS A 66 15.04 -3.33 16.69
N GLY A 67 13.96 -3.95 16.23
CA GLY A 67 13.84 -4.54 14.89
C GLY A 67 12.61 -4.04 14.13
N PRO A 68 12.48 -4.39 12.84
CA PRO A 68 11.36 -3.93 12.03
C PRO A 68 10.05 -4.59 12.49
N LEU A 69 8.96 -3.82 12.49
CA LEU A 69 7.62 -4.38 12.55
C LEU A 69 7.30 -5.05 11.21
N LEU A 70 7.15 -6.38 11.23
CA LEU A 70 6.82 -7.18 10.05
C LEU A 70 5.32 -7.43 9.96
N VAL A 71 4.76 -7.24 8.77
CA VAL A 71 3.35 -7.48 8.42
C VAL A 71 3.29 -8.67 7.48
N MET A 72 2.47 -9.67 7.83
CA MET A 72 2.27 -10.86 7.02
C MET A 72 1.38 -10.55 5.81
N GLN A 73 1.76 -11.08 4.65
CA GLN A 73 1.02 -10.96 3.41
C GLN A 73 0.26 -12.25 3.11
N SER A 74 -0.82 -12.14 2.33
CA SER A 74 -1.65 -13.30 1.93
C SER A 74 -0.88 -14.35 1.12
N GLU A 75 0.25 -14.00 0.51
CA GLU A 75 1.13 -14.91 -0.23
C GLU A 75 2.10 -15.67 0.69
N GLY A 76 2.02 -15.47 2.01
CA GLY A 76 2.83 -16.19 3.01
C GLY A 76 4.18 -15.53 3.34
N GLY A 77 4.52 -14.42 2.69
CA GLY A 77 5.68 -13.60 3.00
C GLY A 77 5.43 -12.55 4.07
N THR A 78 6.48 -11.81 4.44
CA THR A 78 6.38 -10.63 5.30
C THR A 78 7.03 -9.42 4.66
N ILE A 79 6.51 -8.24 4.97
CA ILE A 79 7.09 -6.95 4.61
C ILE A 79 7.19 -6.07 5.84
N THR A 80 8.02 -5.04 5.79
CA THR A 80 8.09 -4.04 6.85
C THR A 80 6.85 -3.14 6.83
N ALA A 81 6.41 -2.68 8.01
CA ALA A 81 5.20 -1.88 8.16
C ALA A 81 5.19 -0.57 7.34
N ASP A 82 6.36 0.02 7.06
CA ASP A 82 6.52 1.20 6.20
C ASP A 82 6.26 0.91 4.71
N ARG A 83 6.43 -0.35 4.30
CA ARG A 83 6.16 -0.84 2.94
C ARG A 83 4.77 -1.44 2.78
N ALA A 84 4.00 -1.52 3.86
CA ALA A 84 2.60 -1.89 3.78
C ALA A 84 1.81 -0.78 3.05
N PRO A 85 0.70 -1.14 2.37
CA PRO A 85 -0.18 -0.18 1.69
C PRO A 85 -0.53 1.03 2.57
#